data_AF-A0A7S0LIH4-F1
#
_entry.id   AF-A0A7S0LIH4-F1
#
_cell.length_a   1.000
_cell.length_b   1.000
_cell.length_c   1.000
_cell.angle_alpha   90.00
_cell.angle_beta   90.00
_cell.angle_gamma   90.00
#
_symmetry.space_group_name_H-M   'P 1'
#
loop_
_entity.id
_entity.type
_entity.pdbx_description
1 polymer ?
#
loop_
_entity_poly.entity_id
_entity_poly.type
_entity_poly.pdbx_seq_one_letter_code
_entity_poly.pdbx_strand_id
1 'polypeptide(L)'
;VVPGSKMVRLLVIGGSGYVGTRIMRTALARGVNAVSVSRRGAPTADVAHALAGAEWVAADVEDPEQLANAVSGADAVISCLGAFGSNDFMRRINGEVNAKITAAAKQAGAKQYVYISAAPFGPVEAIVPGYFEGKRAAESAVAEHFGSNGTVLRPGMVYGSRRVSEKVTIPLQLLGAPLETIFGSAPVRALASRMGSLGAPLVPPSPVEDVAAASVAAALGKSDDSDSDGGSGGDSGGGGGETRLLDWDTIRTLSRQLIAAAPPEVTLFWDGGCPLCRKEIAYYQRLDEARRVDWVDVFANPQALDAHGISFDEAMRRIHAIDSCGSVQVGMSAFLSVWEQLPYWRALPPIIRALPLAQPVAEKLYTAWARWRLQLTGRAAALGGGSACRKS
;
A
#
# COMPACT_ATOMS: atom_id res chain seq x y z
N VAL A 1 -18.26 -2.66 9.69
CA VAL A 1 -18.36 -1.23 10.06
C VAL A 1 -19.32 -1.14 11.22
N VAL A 2 -18.87 -0.61 12.35
CA VAL A 2 -19.73 -0.39 13.52
C VAL A 2 -20.72 0.74 13.16
N PRO A 3 -22.04 0.54 13.28
CA PRO A 3 -23.00 1.60 13.01
C PRO A 3 -22.77 2.77 13.98
N GLY A 4 -22.43 3.96 13.46
CA GLY A 4 -22.32 5.20 14.25
C GLY A 4 -20.93 5.85 14.32
N SER A 5 -19.84 5.21 13.87
CA SER A 5 -18.55 5.90 13.79
C SER A 5 -18.50 6.83 12.56
N LYS A 6 -18.20 8.11 12.77
CA LYS A 6 -17.99 9.08 11.68
C LYS A 6 -16.84 8.58 10.81
N MET A 7 -17.09 8.38 9.51
CA MET A 7 -16.02 8.03 8.56
C MET A 7 -14.99 9.17 8.51
N VAL A 8 -13.71 8.83 8.67
CA VAL A 8 -12.60 9.79 8.56
C VAL A 8 -12.54 10.35 7.14
N ARG A 9 -12.65 11.67 7.01
CA ARG A 9 -12.41 12.38 5.75
C ARG A 9 -10.93 12.70 5.60
N LEU A 10 -10.25 11.92 4.76
CA LEU A 10 -8.82 12.02 4.49
C LEU A 10 -8.56 12.81 3.21
N LEU A 11 -7.95 13.98 3.35
CA LEU A 11 -7.53 14.80 2.23
C LEU A 11 -6.10 14.45 1.79
N VAL A 12 -5.89 14.24 0.49
CA VAL A 12 -4.57 13.95 -0.08
C VAL A 12 -4.19 15.02 -1.09
N ILE A 13 -3.28 15.92 -0.70
CA ILE A 13 -2.73 16.93 -1.61
C ILE A 13 -1.76 16.24 -2.57
N GLY A 14 -2.04 16.32 -3.87
CA GLY A 14 -1.31 15.56 -4.88
C GLY A 14 -1.79 14.10 -5.03
N GLY A 15 -3.04 13.81 -4.66
CA GLY A 15 -3.65 12.47 -4.74
C GLY A 15 -3.67 11.84 -6.14
N SER A 16 -3.64 12.65 -7.21
CA SER A 16 -3.52 12.18 -8.60
C SER A 16 -2.07 11.88 -9.04
N GLY A 17 -1.09 12.16 -8.20
CA GLY A 17 0.34 11.91 -8.43
C GLY A 17 0.75 10.45 -8.19
N TYR A 18 2.05 10.18 -8.34
CA TYR A 18 2.61 8.83 -8.22
C TYR A 18 2.42 8.21 -6.82
N VAL A 19 2.92 8.89 -5.78
CA VAL A 19 2.74 8.45 -4.39
C VAL A 19 1.28 8.61 -3.95
N GLY A 20 0.66 9.74 -4.29
CA GLY A 20 -0.73 10.06 -3.95
C GLY A 20 -1.73 9.00 -4.41
N THR A 21 -1.63 8.51 -5.65
CA THR A 21 -2.55 7.48 -6.17
C THR A 21 -2.48 6.19 -5.33
N ARG A 22 -1.28 5.86 -4.81
CA ARG A 22 -1.10 4.67 -3.96
C ARG A 22 -1.69 4.88 -2.57
N ILE A 23 -1.52 6.06 -2.00
CA ILE A 23 -2.16 6.45 -0.73
C ILE A 23 -3.68 6.39 -0.86
N MET A 24 -4.24 6.98 -1.91
CA MET A 24 -5.68 6.95 -2.20
C MET A 24 -6.19 5.51 -2.26
N ARG A 25 -5.50 4.62 -3.01
CA ARG A 25 -5.86 3.20 -3.08
C ARG A 25 -5.85 2.53 -1.71
N THR A 26 -4.78 2.74 -0.95
CA THR A 26 -4.59 2.14 0.38
C THR A 26 -5.65 2.59 1.38
N ALA A 27 -6.07 3.87 1.30
CA ALA A 27 -7.11 4.44 2.14
C ALA A 27 -8.51 3.93 1.77
N LEU A 28 -8.86 3.93 0.47
CA LEU A 28 -10.15 3.41 -0.01
C LEU A 28 -10.34 1.94 0.31
N ALA A 29 -9.29 1.12 0.17
CA ALA A 29 -9.31 -0.29 0.53
C ALA A 29 -9.61 -0.54 2.03
N ARG A 30 -9.52 0.50 2.87
CA ARG A 30 -9.82 0.48 4.30
C ARG A 30 -11.14 1.15 4.66
N GLY A 31 -11.94 1.52 3.67
CA GLY A 31 -13.22 2.20 3.87
C GLY A 31 -13.08 3.65 4.36
N VAL A 32 -11.91 4.27 4.17
CA VAL A 32 -11.71 5.70 4.47
C VAL A 32 -12.29 6.53 3.34
N ASN A 33 -12.99 7.63 3.66
CA ASN A 33 -13.40 8.61 2.66
C ASN A 33 -12.16 9.41 2.22
N ALA A 34 -11.61 9.04 1.06
CA ALA A 34 -10.39 9.63 0.53
C ALA A 34 -10.69 10.68 -0.55
N VAL A 35 -10.15 11.88 -0.37
CA VAL A 35 -10.38 13.04 -1.23
C VAL A 35 -9.05 13.51 -1.83
N SER A 36 -8.92 13.46 -3.14
CA SER A 36 -7.72 13.95 -3.83
C SER A 36 -7.87 15.42 -4.20
N VAL A 37 -6.93 16.25 -3.75
CA VAL A 37 -6.83 17.67 -4.17
C VAL A 37 -5.71 17.84 -5.17
N SER A 38 -6.02 18.43 -6.30
CA SER A 38 -5.02 18.84 -7.30
C SER A 38 -5.54 19.98 -8.16
N ARG A 39 -4.64 20.72 -8.82
CA ARG A 39 -5.03 21.84 -9.71
C ARG A 39 -6.07 21.48 -10.76
N ARG A 40 -6.07 20.24 -11.28
CA ARG A 40 -7.00 19.80 -12.33
C ARG A 40 -8.29 19.18 -11.80
N GLY A 41 -8.31 18.74 -10.54
CA GLY A 41 -9.46 18.08 -9.91
C GLY A 41 -9.95 16.79 -10.56
N ALA A 42 -9.33 16.28 -11.62
CA ALA A 42 -9.65 14.98 -12.20
C ALA A 42 -8.36 14.24 -12.59
N PRO A 43 -8.27 12.92 -12.33
CA PRO A 43 -7.14 12.11 -12.76
C PRO A 43 -7.36 11.65 -14.22
N THR A 44 -6.47 10.80 -14.74
CA THR A 44 -6.74 10.07 -16.00
C THR A 44 -7.88 9.06 -15.80
N ALA A 45 -8.57 8.68 -16.88
CA ALA A 45 -9.74 7.78 -16.81
C ALA A 45 -9.42 6.43 -16.17
N ASP A 46 -8.24 5.89 -16.48
CA ASP A 46 -7.65 4.68 -15.90
C ASP A 46 -7.44 4.79 -14.37
N VAL A 47 -6.99 5.94 -13.87
CA VAL A 47 -6.84 6.18 -12.43
C VAL A 47 -8.20 6.38 -11.77
N ALA A 48 -9.13 7.10 -12.40
CA ALA A 48 -10.49 7.26 -11.89
C ALA A 48 -11.19 5.90 -11.74
N HIS A 49 -11.07 5.03 -12.75
CA HIS A 49 -11.65 3.69 -12.71
C HIS A 49 -11.01 2.83 -11.60
N ALA A 50 -9.68 2.87 -11.46
CA ALA A 50 -8.97 2.11 -10.43
C ALA A 50 -9.19 2.62 -8.99
N LEU A 51 -9.72 3.83 -8.82
CA LEU A 51 -10.01 4.47 -7.54
C LEU A 51 -11.50 4.83 -7.45
N ALA A 52 -12.36 3.91 -7.88
CA ALA A 52 -13.81 4.05 -7.70
C ALA A 52 -14.13 4.35 -6.23
N GLY A 53 -14.89 5.42 -5.98
CA GLY A 53 -15.21 5.91 -4.63
C GLY A 53 -14.29 7.02 -4.11
N ALA A 54 -13.21 7.38 -4.80
CA ALA A 54 -12.46 8.60 -4.50
C ALA A 54 -13.26 9.86 -4.87
N GLU A 55 -13.21 10.86 -3.99
CA GLU A 55 -13.64 12.22 -4.32
C GLU A 55 -12.45 12.99 -4.94
N TRP A 56 -12.75 13.87 -5.89
CA TRP A 56 -11.73 14.66 -6.58
C TRP A 56 -12.09 16.14 -6.53
N VAL A 57 -11.15 16.95 -6.03
CA VAL A 57 -11.33 18.39 -5.83
C VAL A 57 -10.30 19.15 -6.65
N ALA A 58 -10.80 20.06 -7.50
CA ALA A 58 -9.97 21.04 -8.20
C ALA A 58 -9.65 22.19 -7.26
N ALA A 59 -8.37 22.43 -6.98
CA ALA A 59 -7.93 23.61 -6.25
C ALA A 59 -6.48 23.94 -6.60
N ASP A 60 -6.21 25.23 -6.80
CA ASP A 60 -4.85 25.75 -6.70
C ASP A 60 -4.50 25.98 -5.24
N VAL A 61 -3.56 25.19 -4.73
CA VAL A 61 -3.10 25.27 -3.33
C VAL A 61 -2.25 26.52 -3.07
N GLU A 62 -1.87 27.25 -4.11
CA GLU A 62 -1.22 28.56 -3.98
C GLU A 62 -2.23 29.70 -3.78
N ASP A 63 -3.48 29.49 -4.18
CA ASP A 63 -4.60 30.40 -3.97
C ASP A 63 -5.18 30.19 -2.57
N PRO A 64 -5.16 31.20 -1.68
CA PRO A 64 -5.60 31.04 -0.29
C PRO A 64 -7.08 30.66 -0.14
N GLU A 65 -7.97 31.16 -1.00
CA GLU A 65 -9.40 30.91 -0.92
C GLU A 65 -9.69 29.47 -1.38
N GLN A 66 -9.11 29.06 -2.51
CA GLN A 66 -9.23 27.70 -3.00
C GLN A 66 -8.63 26.68 -2.03
N LEU A 67 -7.48 27.01 -1.43
CA LEU A 67 -6.86 26.16 -0.40
C LEU A 67 -7.77 26.01 0.82
N ALA A 68 -8.27 27.11 1.38
CA ALA A 68 -9.15 27.09 2.55
C ALA A 68 -10.42 26.26 2.30
N ASN A 69 -11.03 26.43 1.12
CA ASN A 69 -12.19 25.65 0.70
C ASN A 69 -11.87 24.16 0.55
N ALA A 70 -10.71 23.82 -0.03
CA ALA A 70 -10.31 22.44 -0.25
C ALA A 70 -10.00 21.68 1.06
N VAL A 71 -9.42 22.35 2.06
CA VAL A 71 -9.09 21.73 3.36
C VAL A 71 -10.26 21.69 4.34
N SER A 72 -11.34 22.41 4.05
CA SER A 72 -12.53 22.47 4.91
C SER A 72 -13.12 21.07 5.17
N GLY A 73 -13.42 20.79 6.44
CA GLY A 73 -14.02 19.54 6.88
C GLY A 73 -13.12 18.30 6.81
N ALA A 74 -11.82 18.45 6.53
CA ALA A 74 -10.87 17.33 6.59
C ALA A 74 -10.60 16.93 8.05
N ASP A 75 -10.74 15.64 8.37
CA ASP A 75 -10.34 15.11 9.68
C ASP A 75 -8.82 14.87 9.72
N ALA A 76 -8.22 14.50 8.57
CA ALA A 76 -6.79 14.31 8.40
C ALA A 76 -6.32 14.77 7.01
N VAL A 77 -5.06 15.23 6.91
CA VAL A 77 -4.46 15.67 5.65
C VAL A 77 -3.12 14.98 5.42
N ILE A 78 -2.90 14.46 4.21
CA ILE A 78 -1.61 13.97 3.73
C ILE A 78 -1.14 14.88 2.60
N SER A 79 0.02 15.53 2.75
CA SER A 79 0.65 16.26 1.65
C SER A 79 1.74 15.43 0.98
N CYS A 80 1.49 15.09 -0.29
CA CYS A 80 2.47 14.50 -1.20
C CYS A 80 3.02 15.54 -2.19
N LEU A 81 2.80 16.83 -1.94
CA LEU A 81 3.23 17.88 -2.85
C LEU A 81 4.76 17.96 -2.89
N GLY A 82 5.31 17.73 -4.08
CA GLY A 82 6.71 17.94 -4.36
C GLY A 82 6.94 18.15 -5.85
N ALA A 83 7.92 18.99 -6.18
CA ALA A 83 8.28 19.30 -7.56
C ALA A 83 9.77 19.54 -7.71
N PHE A 84 10.28 19.28 -8.91
CA PHE A 84 11.65 19.54 -9.32
C PHE A 84 11.68 20.68 -10.35
N GLY A 85 12.75 21.47 -10.35
CA GLY A 85 12.89 22.63 -11.23
C GLY A 85 14.11 23.47 -10.83
N SER A 86 14.02 24.79 -11.00
CA SER A 86 15.05 25.71 -10.46
C SER A 86 15.09 25.64 -8.94
N ASN A 87 16.24 26.01 -8.34
CA ASN A 87 16.38 25.99 -6.87
C ASN A 87 15.32 26.87 -6.17
N ASP A 88 15.03 28.07 -6.67
CA ASP A 88 13.99 28.95 -6.09
C ASP A 88 12.60 28.33 -6.21
N PHE A 89 12.28 27.73 -7.37
CA PHE A 89 11.01 27.04 -7.56
C PHE A 89 10.87 25.86 -6.60
N MET A 90 11.95 25.10 -6.40
CA MET A 90 11.95 23.97 -5.46
C MET A 90 11.82 24.44 -4.01
N ARG A 91 12.51 25.51 -3.58
CA ARG A 91 12.34 26.08 -2.23
C ARG A 91 10.89 26.50 -1.98
N ARG A 92 10.31 27.20 -2.95
CA ARG A 92 8.95 27.71 -2.90
C ARG A 92 7.90 26.59 -2.84
N ILE A 93 7.92 25.65 -3.79
CA ILE A 93 6.90 24.57 -3.86
C ILE A 93 7.08 23.55 -2.74
N ASN A 94 8.31 23.09 -2.48
CA ASN A 94 8.54 22.05 -1.48
C ASN A 94 8.50 22.58 -0.04
N GLY A 95 8.73 23.89 0.15
CA GLY A 95 8.71 24.58 1.44
C GLY A 95 7.50 25.50 1.62
N GLU A 96 7.56 26.72 1.10
CA GLU A 96 6.57 27.79 1.36
C GLU A 96 5.12 27.35 1.08
N VAL A 97 4.86 26.71 -0.06
CA VAL A 97 3.51 26.24 -0.41
C VAL A 97 3.05 25.11 0.53
N ASN A 98 3.95 24.19 0.88
CA ASN A 98 3.63 23.13 1.84
C ASN A 98 3.39 23.70 3.25
N ALA A 99 4.13 24.73 3.67
CA ALA A 99 3.89 25.41 4.94
C ALA A 99 2.51 26.08 4.98
N LYS A 100 2.09 26.73 3.88
CA LYS A 100 0.73 27.30 3.74
C LYS A 100 -0.36 26.22 3.83
N ILE A 101 -0.15 25.07 3.17
CA ILE A 101 -1.07 23.92 3.26
C ILE A 101 -1.19 23.43 4.70
N THR A 102 -0.05 23.27 5.40
CA THR A 102 -0.03 22.85 6.80
C THR A 102 -0.81 23.84 7.69
N ALA A 103 -0.55 25.13 7.54
CA ALA A 103 -1.25 26.17 8.31
C ALA A 103 -2.76 26.17 8.03
N ALA A 104 -3.16 26.11 6.76
CA ALA A 104 -4.57 26.06 6.36
C ALA A 104 -5.28 24.81 6.91
N ALA A 105 -4.64 23.63 6.84
CA ALA A 105 -5.19 22.40 7.40
C ALA A 105 -5.41 22.51 8.91
N LYS A 106 -4.47 23.13 9.65
CA LYS A 106 -4.61 23.37 11.08
C LYS A 106 -5.75 24.33 11.39
N GLN A 107 -5.86 25.42 10.65
CA GLN A 107 -6.94 26.41 10.80
C GLN A 107 -8.32 25.81 10.49
N ALA A 108 -8.40 24.90 9.52
CA ALA A 108 -9.62 24.16 9.18
C ALA A 108 -10.00 23.07 10.21
N GLY A 109 -9.16 22.84 11.23
CA GLY A 109 -9.45 21.91 12.31
C GLY A 109 -9.06 20.46 12.04
N ALA A 110 -8.20 20.19 11.05
CA ALA A 110 -7.68 18.84 10.83
C ALA A 110 -6.97 18.33 12.10
N LYS A 111 -7.26 17.08 12.47
CA LYS A 111 -6.72 16.47 13.69
C LYS A 111 -5.34 15.89 13.47
N GLN A 112 -5.09 15.31 12.30
CA GLN A 112 -3.81 14.68 11.93
C GLN A 112 -3.25 15.29 10.65
N TYR A 113 -1.94 15.46 10.59
CA TYR A 113 -1.24 15.91 9.38
C TYR A 113 -0.01 15.06 9.09
N VAL A 114 0.08 14.58 7.84
CA VAL A 114 1.18 13.75 7.38
C VAL A 114 1.89 14.43 6.21
N TYR A 115 3.20 14.58 6.29
CA TYR A 115 4.02 15.13 5.21
C TYR A 115 4.98 14.09 4.63
N ILE A 116 4.99 13.97 3.31
CA ILE A 116 5.96 13.13 2.60
C ILE A 116 7.19 13.98 2.25
N SER A 117 8.20 13.88 3.10
CA SER A 117 9.51 14.50 2.92
C SER A 117 10.46 13.56 2.14
N ALA A 118 11.76 13.74 2.30
CA ALA A 118 12.79 12.88 1.75
C ALA A 118 13.96 12.74 2.74
N ALA A 119 14.51 11.53 2.85
CA ALA A 119 15.80 11.32 3.50
C ALA A 119 16.93 11.79 2.55
N PRO A 120 18.04 12.33 3.10
CA PRO A 120 19.25 12.55 2.33
C PRO A 120 19.71 11.27 1.66
N PHE A 121 19.99 11.32 0.36
CA PHE A 121 20.44 10.17 -0.42
C PHE A 121 21.80 10.47 -1.07
N GLY A 122 22.87 10.09 -0.38
CA GLY A 122 24.24 10.29 -0.86
C GLY A 122 24.51 11.77 -1.23
N PRO A 123 25.25 12.05 -2.32
CA PRO A 123 25.59 13.42 -2.69
C PRO A 123 24.40 14.21 -3.29
N VAL A 124 23.20 13.61 -3.44
CA VAL A 124 22.06 14.24 -4.11
C VAL A 124 21.59 15.51 -3.40
N GLU A 125 21.72 15.57 -2.07
CA GLU A 125 21.37 16.78 -1.30
C GLU A 125 22.16 18.01 -1.74
N ALA A 126 23.45 17.84 -2.05
CA ALA A 126 24.29 18.93 -2.55
C ALA A 126 23.94 19.38 -3.98
N ILE A 127 23.15 18.58 -4.71
CA ILE A 127 22.83 18.79 -6.14
C ILE A 127 21.49 19.50 -6.30
N VAL A 128 20.55 19.22 -5.39
CA VAL A 128 19.24 19.85 -5.36
C VAL A 128 19.00 20.52 -3.99
N PRO A 129 19.85 21.48 -3.57
CA PRO A 129 19.75 22.08 -2.25
C PRO A 129 18.38 22.73 -2.03
N GLY A 130 17.82 23.42 -3.03
CA GLY A 130 16.51 24.04 -2.90
C GLY A 130 15.36 23.05 -2.68
N TYR A 131 15.50 21.80 -3.11
CA TYR A 131 14.52 20.74 -2.83
C TYR A 131 14.56 20.35 -1.36
N PHE A 132 15.76 20.05 -0.82
CA PHE A 132 15.91 19.65 0.58
C PHE A 132 15.66 20.81 1.54
N GLU A 133 16.14 22.02 1.25
CA GLU A 133 15.83 23.24 2.00
C GLU A 133 14.31 23.46 2.10
N GLY A 134 13.60 23.35 0.97
CA GLY A 134 12.14 23.44 0.95
C GLY A 134 11.49 22.34 1.79
N LYS A 135 11.90 21.08 1.60
CA LYS A 135 11.39 19.94 2.38
C LYS A 135 11.60 20.15 3.89
N ARG A 136 12.78 20.61 4.33
CA ARG A 136 13.07 20.95 5.74
C ARG A 136 12.18 22.08 6.26
N ALA A 137 11.96 23.14 5.47
CA ALA A 137 11.07 24.22 5.87
C ALA A 137 9.63 23.73 6.09
N ALA A 138 9.15 22.83 5.22
CA ALA A 138 7.84 22.20 5.39
C ALA A 138 7.79 21.28 6.63
N GLU A 139 8.85 20.54 6.93
CA GLU A 139 8.96 19.75 8.17
C GLU A 139 8.83 20.63 9.42
N SER A 140 9.50 21.78 9.44
CA SER A 140 9.37 22.76 10.54
C SER A 140 7.93 23.27 10.68
N ALA A 141 7.25 23.55 9.56
CA ALA A 141 5.85 23.98 9.60
C ALA A 141 4.91 22.91 10.19
N VAL A 142 5.17 21.62 9.92
CA VAL A 142 4.43 20.51 10.54
C VAL A 142 4.67 20.47 12.05
N ALA A 143 5.93 20.62 12.47
CA ALA A 143 6.30 20.68 13.88
C ALA A 143 5.59 21.83 14.61
N GLU A 144 5.58 23.00 14.00
CA GLU A 144 4.95 24.21 14.56
C GLU A 144 3.42 24.07 14.70
N HIS A 145 2.73 23.57 13.68
CA HIS A 145 1.26 23.63 13.63
C HIS A 145 0.58 22.38 14.21
N PHE A 146 1.23 21.22 14.14
CA PHE A 146 0.62 19.94 14.52
C PHE A 146 1.30 19.26 15.70
N GLY A 147 2.56 19.56 16.03
CA GLY A 147 3.26 18.94 17.17
C GLY A 147 3.15 17.40 17.12
N SER A 148 2.65 16.79 18.19
CA SER A 148 2.42 15.33 18.28
C SER A 148 1.39 14.77 17.30
N ASN A 149 0.53 15.60 16.75
CA ASN A 149 -0.43 15.22 15.70
C ASN A 149 0.14 15.36 14.29
N GLY A 150 1.41 15.77 14.19
CA GLY A 150 2.16 15.86 12.94
C GLY A 150 3.03 14.61 12.77
N THR A 151 3.03 14.05 11.56
CA THR A 151 3.95 12.99 11.17
C THR A 151 4.69 13.37 9.89
N VAL A 152 6.01 13.20 9.86
CA VAL A 152 6.85 13.41 8.67
C VAL A 152 7.46 12.09 8.27
N LEU A 153 7.22 11.64 7.04
CA LEU A 153 7.90 10.48 6.46
C LEU A 153 9.14 10.96 5.70
N ARG A 154 10.30 10.39 5.99
CA ARG A 154 11.56 10.60 5.25
C ARG A 154 11.98 9.30 4.54
N PRO A 155 11.28 8.90 3.47
CA PRO A 155 11.70 7.75 2.68
C PRO A 155 13.01 8.03 1.94
N GLY A 156 13.72 6.97 1.54
CA GLY A 156 14.77 7.06 0.54
C GLY A 156 14.21 7.32 -0.86
N MET A 157 14.94 6.94 -1.90
CA MET A 157 14.44 7.05 -3.28
C MET A 157 13.19 6.18 -3.47
N VAL A 158 12.04 6.81 -3.68
CA VAL A 158 10.76 6.08 -3.83
C VAL A 158 10.67 5.41 -5.20
N TYR A 159 10.33 4.12 -5.25
CA TYR A 159 10.22 3.33 -6.48
C TYR A 159 9.02 2.37 -6.49
N GLY A 160 8.68 1.83 -7.66
CA GLY A 160 7.49 0.99 -7.87
C GLY A 160 6.83 1.23 -9.24
N SER A 161 5.78 0.48 -9.56
CA SER A 161 5.14 0.53 -10.88
C SER A 161 3.94 1.49 -10.93
N ARG A 162 3.88 2.33 -11.97
CA ARG A 162 2.67 3.04 -12.40
C ARG A 162 2.20 2.39 -13.71
N ARG A 163 1.00 1.78 -13.72
CA ARG A 163 0.32 1.42 -14.97
C ARG A 163 -0.26 2.70 -15.56
N VAL A 164 0.23 3.09 -16.74
CA VAL A 164 -0.24 4.29 -17.47
C VAL A 164 -1.10 3.87 -18.69
N SER A 165 -1.12 2.58 -19.04
CA SER A 165 -2.02 1.93 -20.02
C SER A 165 -1.82 0.39 -19.99
N GLU A 166 -2.71 -0.39 -20.62
CA GLU A 166 -2.75 -1.87 -20.63
C GLU A 166 -1.46 -2.57 -21.10
N LYS A 167 -0.52 -1.87 -21.76
CA LYS A 167 0.66 -2.49 -22.38
C LYS A 167 2.01 -1.87 -22.02
N VAL A 168 2.10 -0.89 -21.12
CA VAL A 168 3.40 -0.25 -20.80
C VAL A 168 3.58 0.06 -19.31
N THR A 169 4.63 -0.50 -18.72
CA THR A 169 5.15 -0.16 -17.39
C THR A 169 6.37 0.75 -17.57
N ILE A 170 6.24 2.05 -17.33
CA ILE A 170 7.37 3.00 -17.40
C ILE A 170 7.75 3.42 -15.98
N PRO A 171 9.03 3.30 -15.56
CA PRO A 171 9.54 3.95 -14.35
C PRO A 171 9.38 5.47 -14.49
N LEU A 172 8.50 6.08 -13.69
CA LEU A 172 7.99 7.43 -13.92
C LEU A 172 8.91 8.56 -13.41
N GLN A 173 10.22 8.44 -13.59
CA GLN A 173 11.18 9.54 -13.38
C GLN A 173 11.11 10.61 -14.51
N LEU A 174 10.06 10.58 -15.33
CA LEU A 174 10.10 11.06 -16.71
C LEU A 174 8.84 11.79 -17.17
N LEU A 175 8.12 12.45 -16.27
CA LEU A 175 6.95 13.24 -16.63
C LEU A 175 7.03 14.63 -15.98
N GLY A 176 7.55 15.59 -16.75
CA GLY A 176 7.56 17.01 -16.40
C GLY A 176 8.43 17.92 -17.29
N ALA A 177 9.46 17.40 -17.96
CA ALA A 177 10.27 18.10 -18.96
C ALA A 177 10.93 17.07 -19.91
N PRO A 178 11.36 17.46 -21.13
CA PRO A 178 12.10 16.56 -22.02
C PRO A 178 13.32 15.97 -21.31
N LEU A 179 13.53 14.66 -21.46
CA LEU A 179 14.70 13.91 -20.97
C LEU A 179 16.02 14.64 -21.30
N GLU A 180 16.08 15.25 -22.48
CA GLU A 180 17.22 16.01 -22.98
C GLU A 180 17.55 17.24 -22.12
N THR A 181 16.57 17.83 -21.42
CA THR A 181 16.78 19.01 -20.57
C THR A 181 17.39 18.65 -19.22
N ILE A 182 17.03 17.49 -18.66
CA ILE A 182 17.55 16.99 -17.38
C ILE A 182 18.95 16.40 -17.55
N PHE A 183 19.17 15.59 -18.59
CA PHE A 183 20.46 14.94 -18.86
C PHE A 183 21.42 15.77 -19.74
N GLY A 184 20.93 16.83 -20.41
CA GLY A 184 21.74 17.66 -21.30
C GLY A 184 22.51 18.80 -20.61
N SER A 185 22.21 19.09 -19.34
CA SER A 185 22.92 20.14 -18.60
C SER A 185 24.34 19.68 -18.21
N ALA A 186 25.34 20.55 -18.41
CA ALA A 186 26.74 20.27 -18.05
C ALA A 186 26.95 19.77 -16.59
N PRO A 187 26.20 20.26 -15.58
CA PRO A 187 26.32 19.79 -14.19
C PRO A 187 25.93 18.31 -14.02
N VAL A 188 24.93 17.82 -14.75
CA VAL A 188 24.43 16.44 -14.63
C VAL A 188 25.35 15.43 -15.31
N ARG A 189 26.03 15.80 -16.41
CA ARG A 189 27.08 14.97 -17.03
C ARG A 189 28.31 14.82 -16.14
N ALA A 190 28.72 15.89 -15.45
CA ALA A 190 29.82 15.84 -14.49
C ALA A 190 29.48 15.01 -13.23
N LEU A 191 28.20 14.82 -12.95
CA LEU A 191 27.72 13.98 -11.86
C LEU A 191 27.70 12.49 -12.22
N ALA A 192 27.25 12.14 -13.43
CA ALA A 192 27.25 10.74 -13.88
C ALA A 192 28.66 10.12 -13.84
N SER A 193 29.69 10.92 -14.13
CA SER A 193 31.09 10.50 -14.00
C SER A 193 31.58 10.42 -12.55
N ARG A 194 30.94 11.12 -11.61
CA ARG A 194 31.26 11.11 -10.16
C ARG A 194 30.47 10.09 -9.34
N MET A 195 29.31 9.65 -9.81
CA MET A 195 28.52 8.58 -9.16
C MET A 195 29.19 7.20 -9.26
N GLY A 196 30.09 6.99 -10.24
CA GLY A 196 30.92 5.78 -10.30
C GLY A 196 32.01 5.71 -9.22
N SER A 197 32.34 6.83 -8.56
CA SER A 197 33.51 6.94 -7.67
C SER A 197 33.17 7.17 -6.18
N LEU A 198 31.89 7.29 -5.82
CA LEU A 198 31.45 7.50 -4.43
C LEU A 198 30.52 6.36 -4.04
N GLY A 199 30.90 5.63 -2.98
CA GLY A 199 30.29 4.37 -2.55
C GLY A 199 28.78 4.38 -2.31
N ALA A 200 28.25 3.17 -2.07
CA ALA A 200 26.83 2.85 -2.03
C ALA A 200 25.95 3.83 -1.22
N PRO A 201 24.70 4.07 -1.64
CA PRO A 201 23.80 5.01 -0.96
C PRO A 201 23.53 4.61 0.49
N LEU A 202 23.62 5.60 1.40
CA LEU A 202 23.42 5.45 2.85
C LEU A 202 21.97 5.15 3.26
N VAL A 203 20.99 5.37 2.37
CA VAL A 203 19.56 5.07 2.62
C VAL A 203 19.05 4.18 1.49
N PRO A 204 18.44 3.02 1.77
CA PRO A 204 17.93 2.14 0.72
C PRO A 204 16.73 2.77 0.00
N PRO A 205 16.48 2.41 -1.27
CA PRO A 205 15.26 2.78 -1.98
C PRO A 205 14.01 2.31 -1.22
N SER A 206 12.93 3.09 -1.30
CA SER A 206 11.68 2.84 -0.58
C SER A 206 10.54 2.46 -1.54
N PRO A 207 9.93 1.27 -1.43
CA PRO A 207 8.71 0.93 -2.17
C PRO A 207 7.58 1.93 -1.93
N VAL A 208 6.93 2.38 -3.02
CA VAL A 208 5.80 3.32 -2.94
C VAL A 208 4.61 2.75 -2.17
N GLU A 209 4.42 1.43 -2.20
CA GLU A 209 3.42 0.72 -1.41
C GLU A 209 3.64 0.89 0.10
N ASP A 210 4.89 0.83 0.57
CA ASP A 210 5.23 0.97 1.98
C ASP A 210 5.07 2.41 2.46
N VAL A 211 5.51 3.37 1.64
CA VAL A 211 5.29 4.80 1.92
C VAL A 211 3.80 5.08 2.03
N ALA A 212 2.99 4.54 1.11
CA ALA A 212 1.55 4.73 1.12
C ALA A 212 0.88 4.12 2.36
N ALA A 213 1.22 2.88 2.72
CA ALA A 213 0.70 2.21 3.91
C ALA A 213 1.08 2.98 5.19
N ALA A 214 2.35 3.34 5.37
CA ALA A 214 2.78 4.11 6.53
C ALA A 214 2.07 5.49 6.61
N SER A 215 1.85 6.15 5.47
CA SER A 215 1.14 7.45 5.43
C SER A 215 -0.31 7.33 5.89
N VAL A 216 -1.03 6.31 5.40
CA VAL A 216 -2.42 6.05 5.81
C VAL A 216 -2.49 5.65 7.28
N ALA A 217 -1.58 4.79 7.75
CA ALA A 217 -1.51 4.41 9.16
C ALA A 217 -1.27 5.61 10.07
N ALA A 218 -0.37 6.52 9.67
CA ALA A 218 -0.10 7.75 10.42
C ALA A 218 -1.32 8.68 10.43
N ALA A 219 -2.00 8.86 9.29
CA ALA A 219 -3.17 9.73 9.19
C ALA A 219 -4.39 9.21 9.97
N LEU A 220 -4.50 7.89 10.15
CA LEU A 220 -5.55 7.24 10.94
C LEU A 220 -5.13 7.04 12.42
N GLY A 221 -3.87 7.30 12.77
CA GLY A 221 -3.34 7.13 14.12
C GLY A 221 -3.80 8.22 15.08
N LYS A 222 -4.31 7.80 16.24
CA LYS A 222 -4.84 8.57 17.38
C LYS A 222 -6.03 9.50 17.09
N SER A 223 -7.19 8.88 16.94
CA SER A 223 -8.34 9.28 17.77
C SER A 223 -8.28 8.43 19.04
N ASP A 224 -7.65 8.94 20.09
CA ASP A 224 -7.94 8.41 21.43
C ASP A 224 -9.38 8.88 21.72
N ASP A 225 -10.32 7.94 21.70
CA ASP A 225 -11.65 8.13 22.27
C ASP A 225 -11.45 8.59 23.72
N SER A 226 -11.74 9.87 23.96
CA SER A 226 -11.90 10.40 25.30
C SER A 226 -13.20 9.84 25.86
N ASP A 227 -13.16 8.62 26.38
CA ASP A 227 -14.14 8.08 27.32
C ASP A 227 -13.56 6.83 28.02
N SER A 228 -12.75 7.07 29.05
CA SER A 228 -12.76 6.26 30.28
C SER A 228 -11.90 6.91 31.37
N ASP A 229 -12.60 7.32 32.43
CA ASP A 229 -12.19 7.48 33.82
C ASP A 229 -11.24 8.62 34.26
N GLY A 230 -11.86 9.73 34.64
CA GLY A 230 -11.97 10.12 36.06
C GLY A 230 -10.67 10.16 36.89
N GLY A 231 -9.93 11.27 36.79
CA GLY A 231 -8.86 11.60 37.72
C GLY A 231 -8.70 13.11 37.86
N SER A 232 -9.32 13.69 38.89
CA SER A 232 -9.17 15.09 39.27
C SER A 232 -7.72 15.43 39.64
N GLY A 233 -7.16 16.46 39.00
CA GLY A 233 -5.88 17.07 39.38
C GLY A 233 -5.53 18.17 38.39
N GLY A 234 -5.60 19.43 38.84
CA GLY A 234 -5.62 20.59 37.96
C GLY A 234 -4.26 21.07 37.42
N ASP A 235 -4.45 22.15 36.66
CA ASP A 235 -3.54 23.21 36.23
C ASP A 235 -2.80 23.09 34.88
N SER A 236 -2.69 24.29 34.32
CA SER A 236 -2.51 24.81 32.98
C SER A 236 -1.17 24.55 32.27
N GLY A 237 -1.21 24.54 30.92
CA GLY A 237 -0.06 24.90 30.06
C GLY A 237 0.32 23.92 28.94
N GLY A 238 0.07 24.31 27.68
CA GLY A 238 0.89 23.96 26.50
C GLY A 238 0.84 22.52 25.97
N GLY A 239 0.13 22.29 24.86
CA GLY A 239 0.22 21.06 24.07
C GLY A 239 1.59 20.93 23.37
N GLY A 240 2.62 20.52 24.11
CA GLY A 240 4.01 20.37 23.67
C GLY A 240 4.39 18.92 23.40
N GLY A 241 3.73 18.27 22.44
CA GLY A 241 4.18 16.97 21.93
C GLY A 241 5.06 17.16 20.69
N GLU A 242 6.15 16.39 20.57
CA GLU A 242 7.07 16.46 19.42
C GLU A 242 6.50 15.75 18.18
N THR A 243 6.74 16.31 16.99
CA THR A 243 6.33 15.71 15.72
C THR A 243 7.03 14.38 15.46
N ARG A 244 6.26 13.40 15.00
CA ARG A 244 6.76 12.07 14.71
C ARG A 244 7.54 12.07 13.39
N LEU A 245 8.87 11.97 13.47
CA LEU A 245 9.73 11.78 12.31
C LEU A 245 9.91 10.28 12.04
N LEU A 246 9.53 9.82 10.85
CA LEU A 246 9.67 8.42 10.42
C LEU A 246 10.83 8.27 9.45
N ASP A 247 11.86 7.54 9.87
CA ASP A 247 12.90 7.03 8.98
C ASP A 247 12.42 5.80 8.19
N TRP A 248 13.29 5.27 7.34
CA TRP A 248 12.94 4.14 6.47
C TRP A 248 12.52 2.88 7.25
N ASP A 249 13.23 2.53 8.33
CA ASP A 249 12.89 1.32 9.10
C ASP A 249 11.55 1.46 9.83
N THR A 250 11.24 2.66 10.32
CA THR A 250 9.94 2.94 10.95
C THR A 250 8.81 2.95 9.92
N ILE A 251 9.04 3.53 8.73
CA ILE A 251 8.09 3.47 7.60
C ILE A 251 7.78 2.01 7.24
N ARG A 252 8.82 1.19 7.06
CA ARG A 252 8.67 -0.24 6.74
C ARG A 252 7.91 -0.99 7.82
N THR A 253 8.21 -0.70 9.09
CA THR A 253 7.53 -1.35 10.23
C THR A 253 6.05 -0.97 10.29
N LEU A 254 5.72 0.32 10.16
CA LEU A 254 4.34 0.80 10.19
C LEU A 254 3.54 0.29 8.99
N SER A 255 4.15 0.25 7.80
CA SER A 255 3.58 -0.40 6.61
C SER A 255 3.19 -1.84 6.90
N ARG A 256 4.14 -2.64 7.41
CA ARG A 256 3.91 -4.05 7.75
C ARG A 256 2.81 -4.24 8.78
N GLN A 257 2.76 -3.39 9.81
CA GLN A 257 1.68 -3.43 10.81
C GLN A 257 0.32 -3.15 10.19
N LEU A 258 0.22 -2.10 9.35
CA LEU A 258 -1.03 -1.76 8.69
C LEU A 258 -1.48 -2.83 7.67
N ILE A 259 -0.53 -3.44 6.96
CA ILE A 259 -0.78 -4.54 6.04
C ILE A 259 -1.23 -5.79 6.80
N ALA A 260 -0.55 -6.15 7.89
CA ALA A 260 -0.91 -7.29 8.73
C ALA A 260 -2.25 -7.12 9.47
N ALA A 261 -2.70 -5.88 9.68
CA ALA A 261 -4.02 -5.58 10.26
C ALA A 261 -5.16 -5.62 9.23
N ALA A 262 -4.85 -5.62 7.92
CA ALA A 262 -5.87 -5.78 6.90
C ALA A 262 -6.35 -7.24 6.86
N PRO A 263 -7.65 -7.48 6.58
CA PRO A 263 -8.10 -8.85 6.35
C PRO A 263 -7.35 -9.47 5.17
N PRO A 264 -7.09 -10.78 5.23
CA PRO A 264 -6.46 -11.51 4.13
C PRO A 264 -7.33 -11.42 2.87
N GLU A 265 -6.71 -11.33 1.71
CA GLU A 265 -7.39 -11.23 0.41
C GLU A 265 -7.85 -12.60 -0.10
N VAL A 266 -7.17 -13.66 0.37
CA VAL A 266 -7.46 -15.03 -0.02
C VAL A 266 -7.37 -15.91 1.22
N THR A 267 -8.30 -16.83 1.40
CA THR A 267 -8.20 -17.91 2.39
C THR A 267 -7.90 -19.21 1.67
N LEU A 268 -6.77 -19.87 1.96
CA LEU A 268 -6.39 -21.14 1.35
C LEU A 268 -6.57 -22.29 2.34
N PHE A 269 -7.33 -23.30 1.92
CA PHE A 269 -7.52 -24.54 2.65
C PHE A 269 -6.53 -25.60 2.19
N TRP A 270 -5.76 -26.17 3.13
CA TRP A 270 -4.69 -27.11 2.83
C TRP A 270 -4.60 -28.26 3.84
N ASP A 271 -4.10 -29.42 3.40
CA ASP A 271 -4.01 -30.64 4.21
C ASP A 271 -2.69 -30.69 4.99
N GLY A 272 -2.71 -30.34 6.28
CA GLY A 272 -1.58 -30.42 7.20
C GLY A 272 -1.10 -31.83 7.52
N GLY A 273 -1.92 -32.85 7.31
CA GLY A 273 -1.50 -34.23 7.47
C GLY A 273 -0.69 -34.75 6.26
N CYS A 274 -0.71 -34.07 5.11
CA CYS A 274 0.04 -34.47 3.92
C CYS A 274 1.45 -33.85 3.90
N PRO A 275 2.54 -34.66 3.89
CA PRO A 275 3.91 -34.14 3.87
C PRO A 275 4.24 -33.26 2.65
N LEU A 276 3.66 -33.57 1.49
CA LEU A 276 3.88 -32.80 0.25
C LEU A 276 3.21 -31.43 0.33
N CYS A 277 1.94 -31.39 0.80
CA CYS A 277 1.22 -30.14 1.02
C CYS A 277 1.94 -29.28 2.06
N ARG A 278 2.36 -29.85 3.21
CA ARG A 278 3.15 -29.11 4.22
C ARG A 278 4.39 -28.45 3.64
N LYS A 279 5.16 -29.16 2.81
CA LYS A 279 6.39 -28.62 2.21
C LYS A 279 6.09 -27.46 1.24
N GLU A 280 5.05 -27.62 0.43
CA GLU A 280 4.61 -26.59 -0.53
C GLU A 280 4.08 -25.34 0.19
N ILE A 281 3.18 -25.53 1.16
CA ILE A 281 2.57 -24.43 1.91
C ILE A 281 3.60 -23.69 2.77
N ALA A 282 4.53 -24.41 3.42
CA ALA A 282 5.62 -23.78 4.17
C ALA A 282 6.53 -22.93 3.27
N TYR A 283 6.68 -23.28 1.99
CA TYR A 283 7.38 -22.41 1.04
C TYR A 283 6.60 -21.13 0.77
N TYR A 284 5.30 -21.20 0.49
CA TYR A 284 4.49 -20.00 0.25
C TYR A 284 4.32 -19.11 1.49
N GLN A 285 4.12 -19.70 2.67
CA GLN A 285 4.03 -18.95 3.93
C GLN A 285 5.27 -18.12 4.21
N ARG A 286 6.47 -18.61 3.86
CA ARG A 286 7.72 -17.83 3.97
C ARG A 286 7.78 -16.64 3.02
N LEU A 287 7.06 -16.70 1.90
CA LEU A 287 6.98 -15.61 0.92
C LEU A 287 5.88 -14.59 1.25
N ASP A 288 4.88 -15.00 2.04
CA ASP A 288 3.74 -14.18 2.44
C ASP A 288 4.07 -13.25 3.63
N GLU A 289 5.11 -12.43 3.51
CA GLU A 289 5.47 -11.43 4.55
C GLU A 289 4.33 -10.44 4.83
N ALA A 290 3.48 -10.21 3.83
CA ALA A 290 2.36 -9.29 3.88
C ALA A 290 1.07 -9.90 4.47
N ARG A 291 1.08 -11.19 4.86
CA ARG A 291 -0.10 -11.91 5.41
C ARG A 291 -1.36 -11.72 4.57
N ARG A 292 -1.18 -11.76 3.25
CA ARG A 292 -2.27 -11.55 2.28
C ARG A 292 -3.11 -12.80 2.10
N VAL A 293 -2.59 -13.95 2.55
CA VAL A 293 -3.28 -15.23 2.49
C VAL A 293 -3.53 -15.74 3.92
N ASP A 294 -4.75 -16.13 4.21
CA ASP A 294 -5.07 -16.91 5.40
C ASP A 294 -4.82 -18.40 5.12
N TRP A 295 -4.01 -19.05 5.94
CA TRP A 295 -3.54 -20.41 5.70
C TRP A 295 -4.24 -21.38 6.64
N VAL A 296 -5.36 -21.96 6.20
CA VAL A 296 -6.21 -22.82 7.03
C VAL A 296 -5.85 -24.28 6.84
N ASP A 297 -5.27 -24.88 7.88
CA ASP A 297 -5.03 -26.32 7.93
C ASP A 297 -6.34 -27.06 8.22
N VAL A 298 -6.93 -27.68 7.19
CA VAL A 298 -8.19 -28.42 7.32
C VAL A 298 -8.04 -29.74 8.06
N PHE A 299 -6.83 -30.27 8.17
CA PHE A 299 -6.58 -31.49 8.95
C PHE A 299 -6.67 -31.21 10.45
N ALA A 300 -6.20 -30.04 10.88
CA ALA A 300 -6.31 -29.58 12.27
C ALA A 300 -7.67 -28.95 12.60
N ASN A 301 -8.28 -28.24 11.64
CA ASN A 301 -9.57 -27.58 11.81
C ASN A 301 -10.54 -27.84 10.65
N PRO A 302 -11.20 -29.02 10.62
CA PRO A 302 -12.16 -29.35 9.57
C PRO A 302 -13.40 -28.44 9.52
N GLN A 303 -13.82 -27.88 10.66
CA GLN A 303 -15.02 -27.05 10.80
C GLN A 303 -14.91 -25.72 10.05
N ALA A 304 -13.69 -25.27 9.73
CA ALA A 304 -13.48 -24.06 8.92
C ALA A 304 -14.08 -24.17 7.51
N LEU A 305 -14.35 -25.38 7.02
CA LEU A 305 -14.95 -25.61 5.72
C LEU A 305 -16.48 -25.38 5.70
N ASP A 306 -17.15 -25.53 6.85
CA ASP A 306 -18.62 -25.50 6.96
C ASP A 306 -19.19 -24.15 6.52
N ALA A 307 -18.49 -23.05 6.86
CA ALA A 307 -18.86 -21.69 6.50
C ALA A 307 -18.86 -21.44 4.98
N HIS A 308 -18.22 -22.31 4.20
CA HIS A 308 -18.06 -22.15 2.75
C HIS A 308 -18.75 -23.27 1.96
N GLY A 309 -19.47 -24.18 2.62
CA GLY A 309 -20.17 -25.28 1.97
C GLY A 309 -19.24 -26.28 1.25
N ILE A 310 -17.99 -26.41 1.71
CA ILE A 310 -17.00 -27.32 1.15
C ILE A 310 -16.98 -28.59 2.02
N SER A 311 -17.12 -29.78 1.44
CA SER A 311 -16.95 -31.00 2.24
C SER A 311 -15.47 -31.28 2.53
N PHE A 312 -15.19 -31.87 3.70
CA PHE A 312 -13.83 -32.29 4.05
C PHE A 312 -13.19 -33.17 2.97
N ASP A 313 -13.96 -34.11 2.42
CA ASP A 313 -13.51 -35.02 1.38
C ASP A 313 -13.14 -34.29 0.05
N GLU A 314 -13.90 -33.26 -0.32
CA GLU A 314 -13.55 -32.39 -1.47
C GLU A 314 -12.26 -31.60 -1.21
N ALA A 315 -12.12 -31.00 -0.04
CA ALA A 315 -10.94 -30.23 0.36
C ALA A 315 -9.66 -31.09 0.39
N MET A 316 -9.79 -32.39 0.69
CA MET A 316 -8.67 -33.33 0.67
C MET A 316 -8.28 -33.76 -0.75
N ARG A 317 -9.25 -33.87 -1.67
CA ARG A 317 -9.00 -34.26 -3.07
C ARG A 317 -8.39 -33.15 -3.90
N ARG A 318 -8.86 -31.91 -3.75
CA ARG A 318 -8.39 -30.75 -4.51
C ARG A 318 -8.22 -29.57 -3.58
N ILE A 319 -7.25 -28.72 -3.88
CA ILE A 319 -6.98 -27.51 -3.10
C ILE A 319 -8.11 -26.51 -3.32
N HIS A 320 -8.53 -25.84 -2.26
CA HIS A 320 -9.61 -24.85 -2.29
C HIS A 320 -9.09 -23.53 -1.74
N ALA A 321 -9.53 -22.43 -2.34
CA ALA A 321 -9.32 -21.10 -1.80
C ALA A 321 -10.61 -20.28 -1.88
N ILE A 322 -10.77 -19.31 -0.99
CA ILE A 322 -11.81 -18.28 -1.05
C ILE A 322 -11.13 -17.00 -1.48
N ASP A 323 -11.61 -16.37 -2.55
CA ASP A 323 -11.11 -15.06 -2.98
C ASP A 323 -11.74 -13.90 -2.19
N SER A 324 -11.29 -12.67 -2.48
CA SER A 324 -11.76 -11.47 -1.79
C SER A 324 -13.23 -11.13 -2.06
N CYS A 325 -13.85 -11.74 -3.07
CA CYS A 325 -15.28 -11.64 -3.34
C CYS A 325 -16.10 -12.71 -2.61
N GLY A 326 -15.45 -13.58 -1.83
CA GLY A 326 -16.09 -14.71 -1.15
C GLY A 326 -16.38 -15.91 -2.06
N SER A 327 -15.86 -15.92 -3.29
CA SER A 327 -16.11 -17.01 -4.23
C SER A 327 -15.12 -18.17 -4.02
N VAL A 328 -15.64 -19.40 -4.11
CA VAL A 328 -14.85 -20.63 -3.96
C VAL A 328 -14.07 -20.90 -5.25
N GLN A 329 -12.75 -20.97 -5.13
CA GLN A 329 -11.80 -21.32 -6.17
C GLN A 329 -11.27 -22.74 -5.90
N VAL A 330 -11.14 -23.56 -6.95
CA VAL A 330 -10.80 -24.98 -6.82
C VAL A 330 -9.70 -25.37 -7.80
N GLY A 331 -8.70 -26.09 -7.31
CA GLY A 331 -7.61 -26.61 -8.13
C GLY A 331 -6.64 -25.52 -8.59
N MET A 332 -6.40 -25.43 -9.90
CA MET A 332 -5.48 -24.43 -10.44
C MET A 332 -5.95 -23.01 -10.16
N SER A 333 -7.26 -22.73 -10.17
CA SER A 333 -7.75 -21.38 -9.89
C SER A 333 -7.41 -20.92 -8.47
N ALA A 334 -7.43 -21.83 -7.48
CA ALA A 334 -6.99 -21.54 -6.12
C ALA A 334 -5.49 -21.21 -6.05
N PHE A 335 -4.63 -21.90 -6.82
CA PHE A 335 -3.22 -21.53 -6.93
C PHE A 335 -3.03 -20.16 -7.55
N LEU A 336 -3.77 -19.84 -8.62
CA LEU A 336 -3.69 -18.53 -9.24
C LEU A 336 -4.06 -17.42 -8.24
N SER A 337 -5.12 -17.60 -7.47
CA SER A 337 -5.53 -16.64 -6.42
C SER A 337 -4.44 -16.43 -5.36
N VAL A 338 -3.78 -17.49 -4.90
CA VAL A 338 -2.67 -17.39 -3.95
C VAL A 338 -1.45 -16.71 -4.59
N TRP A 339 -1.06 -17.13 -5.79
CA TRP A 339 0.11 -16.60 -6.50
C TRP A 339 0.00 -15.12 -6.80
N GLU A 340 -1.20 -14.59 -7.03
CA GLU A 340 -1.45 -13.15 -7.16
C GLU A 340 -1.02 -12.35 -5.94
N GLN A 341 -1.06 -12.96 -4.76
CA GLN A 341 -0.71 -12.31 -3.50
C GLN A 341 0.78 -12.43 -3.15
N LEU A 342 1.53 -13.31 -3.84
CA LEU A 342 2.93 -13.59 -3.49
C LEU A 342 3.92 -12.79 -4.36
N PRO A 343 5.00 -12.21 -3.76
CA PRO A 343 5.87 -11.24 -4.44
C PRO A 343 6.50 -11.68 -5.76
N TYR A 344 6.95 -12.93 -5.86
CA TYR A 344 7.60 -13.49 -7.05
C TYR A 344 6.61 -14.14 -8.02
N TRP A 345 5.50 -14.66 -7.50
CA TRP A 345 4.53 -15.43 -8.28
C TRP A 345 3.45 -14.55 -8.93
N ARG A 346 3.22 -13.32 -8.42
CA ARG A 346 2.16 -12.42 -8.90
C ARG A 346 2.16 -12.09 -10.40
N ALA A 347 3.29 -12.23 -11.07
CA ALA A 347 3.39 -11.99 -12.51
C ALA A 347 2.89 -13.16 -13.37
N LEU A 348 2.80 -14.37 -12.79
CA LEU A 348 2.47 -15.59 -13.52
C LEU A 348 0.95 -15.74 -13.81
N PRO A 349 0.02 -15.46 -12.87
CA PRO A 349 -1.41 -15.54 -13.13
C PRO A 349 -1.91 -14.76 -14.36
N PRO A 350 -1.55 -13.48 -14.59
CA PRO A 350 -2.00 -12.77 -15.79
C PRO A 350 -1.49 -13.40 -17.09
N ILE A 351 -0.28 -13.99 -17.08
CA ILE A 351 0.28 -14.68 -18.25
C ILE A 351 -0.51 -15.97 -18.53
N ILE A 352 -0.79 -16.76 -17.50
CA ILE A 352 -1.56 -18.00 -17.63
C ILE A 352 -2.97 -17.72 -18.14
N ARG A 353 -3.64 -16.67 -17.62
CA ARG A 353 -5.00 -16.30 -18.05
C ARG A 353 -5.05 -15.71 -19.47
N ALA A 354 -3.98 -15.08 -19.94
CA ALA A 354 -3.92 -14.53 -21.30
C ALA A 354 -3.77 -15.61 -22.38
N LEU A 355 -3.27 -16.79 -22.03
CA LEU A 355 -3.06 -17.89 -22.97
C LEU A 355 -4.26 -18.86 -22.94
N PRO A 356 -5.02 -19.00 -24.04
CA PRO A 356 -6.33 -19.68 -24.04
C PRO A 356 -6.29 -21.17 -23.67
N LEU A 357 -5.12 -21.82 -23.75
CA LEU A 357 -4.93 -23.22 -23.39
C LEU A 357 -4.10 -23.44 -22.11
N ALA A 358 -3.48 -22.40 -21.55
CA ALA A 358 -2.55 -22.59 -20.43
C ALA A 358 -3.28 -23.04 -19.16
N GLN A 359 -4.38 -22.36 -18.78
CA GLN A 359 -5.17 -22.74 -17.62
C GLN A 359 -5.79 -24.15 -17.70
N PRO A 360 -6.48 -24.57 -18.79
CA PRO A 360 -7.04 -25.92 -18.86
C PRO A 360 -5.97 -27.03 -18.90
N VAL A 361 -4.79 -26.76 -19.49
CA VAL A 361 -3.66 -27.70 -19.44
C VAL A 361 -3.11 -27.80 -18.01
N ALA A 362 -2.88 -26.66 -17.35
CA ALA A 362 -2.41 -26.61 -15.97
C ALA A 362 -3.39 -27.30 -15.01
N GLU A 363 -4.70 -27.12 -15.20
CA GLU A 363 -5.74 -27.81 -14.43
C GLU A 363 -5.72 -29.33 -14.63
N LYS A 364 -5.55 -29.81 -15.87
CA LYS A 364 -5.41 -31.24 -16.16
C LYS A 364 -4.19 -31.84 -15.49
N LEU A 365 -3.03 -31.17 -15.60
CA LEU A 365 -1.79 -31.60 -14.96
C LEU A 365 -1.93 -31.62 -13.44
N TYR A 366 -2.51 -30.57 -12.86
CA TYR A 366 -2.79 -30.49 -11.43
C TYR A 366 -3.73 -31.61 -10.97
N THR A 367 -4.83 -31.86 -11.69
CA THR A 367 -5.80 -32.91 -11.33
C THR A 367 -5.19 -34.32 -11.39
N ALA A 368 -4.26 -34.56 -12.33
CA ALA A 368 -3.50 -35.81 -12.36
C ALA A 368 -2.58 -35.93 -11.14
N TRP A 369 -1.82 -34.86 -10.83
CA TRP A 369 -0.95 -34.79 -9.66
C TRP A 369 -1.72 -34.95 -8.33
N ALA A 370 -2.86 -34.27 -8.18
CA ALA A 370 -3.69 -34.31 -6.97
C ALA A 370 -4.25 -35.71 -6.67
N ARG A 371 -4.50 -36.53 -7.69
CA ARG A 371 -4.85 -37.94 -7.52
C ARG A 371 -3.64 -38.79 -7.19
N TRP A 372 -2.53 -38.58 -7.90
CA TRP A 372 -1.31 -39.36 -7.70
C TRP A 372 -0.68 -39.12 -6.31
N ARG A 373 -0.70 -37.88 -5.80
CA ARG A 373 -0.17 -37.56 -4.46
C ARG A 373 -0.87 -38.34 -3.34
N LEU A 374 -2.17 -38.61 -3.47
CA LEU A 374 -2.93 -39.36 -2.46
C LEU A 374 -2.50 -40.82 -2.41
N GLN A 375 -2.12 -41.39 -3.56
CA GLN A 375 -1.56 -42.75 -3.64
C GLN A 375 -0.16 -42.80 -3.03
N LEU A 376 0.70 -41.84 -3.38
CA LEU A 376 2.07 -41.75 -2.84
C LEU A 376 2.13 -41.56 -1.33
N THR A 377 1.16 -40.85 -0.76
CA THR A 377 1.11 -40.55 0.68
C THR A 377 0.26 -41.54 1.47
N GLY A 378 -0.29 -42.57 0.84
CA GLY A 378 -1.15 -43.57 1.49
C GLY A 378 -2.53 -43.06 1.92
N ARG A 379 -2.92 -41.85 1.54
CA ARG A 379 -4.17 -41.19 1.94
C ARG A 379 -5.37 -41.57 1.06
N ALA A 380 -5.14 -42.21 -0.09
CA ALA A 380 -6.19 -42.61 -1.01
C ALA A 380 -7.25 -43.54 -0.37
N ALA A 381 -6.84 -44.47 0.50
CA ALA A 381 -7.75 -45.39 1.17
C ALA A 381 -8.64 -44.73 2.23
N ALA A 382 -8.13 -43.69 2.91
CA ALA A 382 -8.84 -42.97 3.97
C ALA A 382 -10.00 -42.10 3.43
N LEU A 383 -9.91 -41.67 2.16
CA LEU A 383 -10.94 -40.85 1.49
C LEU A 383 -11.96 -41.70 0.70
N GLY A 384 -11.80 -43.03 0.66
CA GLY A 384 -12.65 -43.95 -0.09
C GLY A 384 -13.89 -44.45 0.66
N GLY A 385 -14.12 -43.99 1.90
CA GLY A 385 -15.18 -44.48 2.80
C GLY A 385 -16.48 -43.67 2.80
N GLY A 386 -16.61 -42.63 1.98
CA GLY A 386 -17.79 -41.76 1.95
C GLY A 386 -18.64 -41.93 0.70
N SER A 387 -19.79 -42.60 0.86
CA SER A 387 -20.94 -42.64 -0.05
C SER A 387 -20.86 -43.51 -1.33
N ALA A 388 -21.51 -44.67 -1.23
CA ALA A 388 -22.33 -45.34 -2.25
C ALA A 388 -21.69 -45.81 -3.58
N CYS A 389 -21.12 -47.03 -3.55
CA CYS A 389 -21.43 -48.05 -4.55
C CYS A 389 -20.96 -49.44 -4.07
N ARG A 390 -21.81 -50.15 -3.31
CA ARG A 390 -21.87 -51.62 -3.42
C ARG A 390 -22.63 -51.89 -4.72
N LYS A 391 -21.99 -52.51 -5.70
CA LYS A 391 -22.70 -53.19 -6.77
C LYS A 391 -22.70 -54.69 -6.46
N SER A 392 -23.93 -55.17 -6.29
CA SER A 392 -24.40 -56.54 -6.53
C SER A 392 -23.88 -57.12 -7.83
#